data_AF-A0A6N8B979-F1
#
_entry.id   AF-A0A6N8B979-F1
#
_cell.length_a   1.000
_cell.length_b   1.000
_cell.length_c   1.000
_cell.angle_alpha   90.00
_cell.angle_beta   90.00
_cell.angle_gamma   90.00
#
_symmetry.space_group_name_H-M   'P 1'
#
loop_
_entity.id
_entity.type
_entity.pdbx_description
1 polymer ?
#
loop_
_entity_poly.entity_id
_entity_poly.type
_entity_poly.pdbx_seq_one_letter_code
_entity_poly.pdbx_strand_id
1 'polypeptide(L)'
;MDDLNRHLRELLQDPEFEKAWQEGEQEYREEKRQIKTYAVEGELDRFLDTPDNHEELVSKSEAYRNVKYPVKSTRLPEGEWLAEHPDLPGCKIHGSTQKEAIANLEEVKLSWIYAAMAEGRNIPKPRTGKQ
;
A
#
# COMPACT_ATOMS: atom_id res chain seq x y z
N MET A 1 35.21 -5.28 9.70
CA MET A 1 34.36 -4.65 8.67
C MET A 1 35.16 -4.23 7.43
N ASP A 2 36.44 -3.86 7.56
CA ASP A 2 37.27 -3.49 6.41
C ASP A 2 37.64 -4.65 5.47
N ASP A 3 37.83 -5.87 5.98
CA ASP A 3 38.17 -7.04 5.15
C ASP A 3 37.00 -7.51 4.27
N LEU A 4 35.76 -7.44 4.79
CA LEU A 4 34.58 -7.82 4.01
C LEU A 4 34.35 -6.85 2.84
N ASN A 5 34.56 -5.54 3.08
CA ASN A 5 34.44 -4.51 2.05
C ASN A 5 35.57 -4.57 1.01
N ARG A 6 36.76 -5.04 1.40
CA ARG A 6 37.87 -5.27 0.46
C ARG A 6 37.58 -6.47 -0.43
N HIS A 7 37.15 -7.57 0.15
CA HIS A 7 36.80 -8.78 -0.58
C HIS A 7 35.61 -8.56 -1.53
N LEU A 8 34.60 -7.79 -1.11
CA LEU A 8 33.50 -7.38 -1.99
C LEU A 8 33.97 -6.52 -3.17
N ARG A 9 34.97 -5.66 -2.98
CA ARG A 9 35.56 -4.85 -4.07
C ARG A 9 36.38 -5.69 -5.04
N GLU A 10 37.02 -6.75 -4.57
CA GLU A 10 37.76 -7.72 -5.40
C GLU A 10 36.78 -8.58 -6.21
N LEU A 11 35.69 -9.05 -5.59
CA LEU A 11 34.62 -9.81 -6.25
C LEU A 11 33.89 -8.97 -7.31
N LEU A 12 33.59 -7.69 -7.03
CA LEU A 12 32.97 -6.76 -8.00
C LEU A 12 33.87 -6.39 -9.19
N GLN A 13 35.15 -6.77 -9.17
CA GLN A 13 36.07 -6.60 -10.30
C GLN A 13 36.25 -7.89 -11.13
N ASP A 14 35.67 -9.00 -10.69
CA ASP A 14 35.72 -10.26 -11.42
C ASP A 14 34.66 -10.26 -12.53
N PRO A 15 35.07 -10.37 -13.82
CA PRO A 15 34.13 -10.44 -14.93
C PRO A 15 33.24 -11.70 -14.88
N GLU A 16 33.67 -12.78 -14.22
CA GLU A 16 32.82 -13.95 -13.99
C GLU A 16 31.74 -13.67 -12.94
N PHE A 17 32.05 -12.88 -11.92
CA PHE A 17 31.07 -12.43 -10.92
C PHE A 17 30.05 -11.50 -11.58
N GLU A 18 30.48 -10.46 -12.31
CA GLU A 18 29.55 -9.55 -13.02
C GLU A 18 28.63 -10.33 -13.96
N LYS A 19 29.17 -11.31 -14.70
CA LYS A 19 28.35 -12.18 -15.55
C LYS A 19 27.34 -12.99 -14.75
N ALA A 20 27.74 -13.59 -13.64
CA ALA A 20 26.84 -14.34 -12.74
C ALA A 20 25.77 -13.43 -12.09
N TRP A 21 26.09 -12.16 -11.79
CA TRP A 21 25.11 -11.18 -11.29
C TRP A 21 24.14 -10.75 -12.37
N GLN A 22 24.60 -10.49 -13.59
CA GLN A 22 23.72 -10.17 -14.70
C GLN A 22 22.80 -11.35 -15.00
N GLU A 23 23.33 -12.58 -15.05
CA GLU A 23 22.53 -13.80 -15.24
C GLU A 23 21.51 -13.99 -14.11
N GLY A 24 21.92 -13.83 -12.84
CA GLY A 24 21.01 -13.89 -11.68
C GLY A 24 19.99 -12.75 -11.64
N GLU A 25 20.34 -11.55 -12.11
CA GLU A 25 19.39 -10.43 -12.27
C GLU A 25 18.39 -10.69 -13.40
N GLN A 26 18.82 -11.32 -14.50
CA GLN A 26 17.92 -11.73 -15.58
C GLN A 26 16.97 -12.83 -15.10
N GLU A 27 17.48 -13.85 -14.41
CA GLU A 27 16.68 -14.91 -13.79
C GLU A 27 15.67 -14.31 -12.79
N TYR A 28 16.11 -13.40 -11.92
CA TYR A 28 15.22 -12.70 -10.98
C TYR A 28 14.16 -11.83 -11.69
N ARG A 29 14.52 -11.17 -12.80
CA ARG A 29 13.58 -10.39 -13.61
C ARG A 29 12.57 -11.29 -14.31
N GLU A 30 12.99 -12.44 -14.81
CA GLU A 30 12.14 -13.44 -15.46
C GLU A 30 11.20 -14.09 -14.45
N GLU A 31 11.70 -14.48 -13.28
CA GLU A 31 10.91 -15.04 -12.18
C GLU A 31 9.88 -14.01 -11.68
N LYS A 32 10.30 -12.74 -11.51
CA LYS A 32 9.36 -11.64 -11.21
C LYS A 32 8.36 -11.38 -12.32
N ARG A 33 8.75 -11.52 -13.59
CA ARG A 33 7.84 -11.39 -14.74
C ARG A 33 6.83 -12.53 -14.72
N GLN A 34 7.25 -13.75 -14.42
CA GLN A 34 6.38 -14.91 -14.28
C GLN A 34 5.39 -14.73 -13.13
N ILE A 35 5.84 -14.24 -11.97
CA ILE A 35 4.94 -13.90 -10.85
C ILE A 35 3.94 -12.81 -11.25
N LYS A 36 4.40 -11.77 -11.97
CA LYS A 36 3.54 -10.70 -12.48
C LYS A 36 2.53 -11.22 -13.51
N THR A 37 2.88 -12.22 -14.31
CA THR A 37 1.99 -12.87 -15.28
C THR A 37 0.98 -13.79 -14.59
N TYR A 38 1.41 -14.59 -13.59
CA TYR A 38 0.51 -15.46 -12.81
C TYR A 38 -0.52 -14.66 -11.98
N ALA A 39 -0.18 -13.44 -11.55
CA ALA A 39 -1.14 -12.52 -10.96
C ALA A 39 -2.20 -11.99 -11.96
N VAL A 40 -1.95 -12.10 -13.27
CA VAL A 40 -2.82 -11.60 -14.35
C VAL A 40 -3.57 -12.72 -15.07
N GLU A 41 -3.10 -13.97 -15.00
CA GLU A 41 -3.70 -15.14 -15.68
C GLU A 41 -4.83 -15.83 -14.89
N GLY A 42 -5.36 -15.20 -13.84
CA GLY A 42 -6.70 -15.52 -13.33
C GLY A 42 -6.80 -16.70 -12.36
N GLU A 43 -5.69 -17.28 -11.88
CA GLU A 43 -5.76 -18.25 -10.78
C GLU A 43 -5.95 -17.55 -9.43
N LEU A 44 -5.40 -16.34 -9.27
CA LEU A 44 -5.59 -15.52 -8.07
C LEU A 44 -6.94 -14.78 -8.07
N ASP A 45 -7.43 -14.35 -9.24
CA ASP A 45 -8.73 -13.66 -9.38
C ASP A 45 -9.92 -14.55 -9.02
N ARG A 46 -9.79 -15.88 -9.12
CA ARG A 46 -10.83 -16.80 -8.61
C ARG A 46 -11.04 -16.66 -7.10
N PHE A 47 -10.00 -16.27 -6.36
CA PHE A 47 -10.02 -16.16 -4.91
C PHE A 47 -10.19 -14.73 -4.40
N LEU A 48 -10.04 -13.73 -5.27
CA LEU A 48 -10.23 -12.33 -4.94
C LEU A 48 -11.62 -11.90 -5.42
N ASP A 49 -12.49 -11.46 -4.50
CA ASP A 49 -13.79 -10.84 -4.80
C ASP A 49 -13.58 -9.43 -5.41
N THR A 50 -12.78 -9.34 -6.46
CA THR A 50 -12.54 -8.09 -7.17
C THR A 50 -13.75 -7.79 -8.03
N PRO A 51 -14.48 -6.68 -7.80
CA PRO A 51 -15.66 -6.36 -8.57
C PRO A 51 -15.29 -6.04 -10.03
N ASP A 52 -16.16 -6.41 -10.99
CA ASP A 52 -15.94 -6.21 -12.42
C ASP A 52 -15.66 -4.74 -12.82
N ASN A 53 -16.10 -3.80 -12.01
CA ASN A 53 -15.91 -2.36 -12.20
C ASN A 53 -14.70 -1.79 -11.41
N HIS A 54 -13.69 -2.61 -11.10
CA HIS A 54 -12.52 -2.24 -10.31
C HIS A 54 -11.88 -0.91 -10.74
N GLU A 55 -11.53 -0.75 -12.02
CA GLU A 55 -10.87 0.47 -12.53
C GLU A 55 -11.72 1.73 -12.29
N GLU A 56 -13.04 1.62 -12.50
CA GLU A 56 -13.97 2.72 -12.26
C GLU A 56 -14.05 3.07 -10.77
N LEU A 57 -14.11 2.05 -9.90
CA LEU A 57 -14.14 2.24 -8.45
C LEU A 57 -12.84 2.87 -7.93
N VAL A 58 -11.68 2.49 -8.48
CA VAL A 58 -10.39 3.12 -8.16
C VAL A 58 -10.40 4.59 -8.56
N SER A 59 -10.86 4.91 -9.78
CA SER A 59 -10.96 6.31 -10.22
C SER A 59 -11.92 7.14 -9.35
N LYS A 60 -13.07 6.55 -9.00
CA LYS A 60 -14.06 7.20 -8.13
C LYS A 60 -13.56 7.38 -6.71
N SER A 61 -12.84 6.41 -6.14
CA SER A 61 -12.27 6.54 -4.80
C SER A 61 -11.19 7.62 -4.76
N GLU A 62 -10.31 7.67 -5.76
CA GLU A 62 -9.27 8.71 -5.90
C GLU A 62 -9.84 10.13 -5.97
N ALA A 63 -11.05 10.32 -6.52
CA ALA A 63 -11.73 11.62 -6.47
C ALA A 63 -11.98 12.13 -5.03
N TYR A 64 -12.04 11.24 -4.04
CA TYR A 64 -12.17 11.59 -2.61
C TYR A 64 -10.85 11.98 -1.95
N ARG A 65 -9.70 11.93 -2.65
CA ARG A 65 -8.41 12.33 -2.10
C ARG A 65 -8.42 13.78 -1.60
N ASN A 66 -9.10 14.67 -2.34
CA ASN A 66 -9.23 16.09 -1.99
C ASN A 66 -10.35 16.37 -0.98
N VAL A 67 -11.22 15.40 -0.68
CA VAL A 67 -12.29 15.56 0.32
C VAL A 67 -11.68 15.43 1.72
N LYS A 68 -11.82 16.51 2.50
CA LYS A 68 -11.26 16.60 3.85
C LYS A 68 -12.24 16.06 4.88
N TYR A 69 -11.93 14.87 5.39
CA TYR A 69 -12.59 14.29 6.55
C TYR A 69 -11.84 14.68 7.83
N PRO A 70 -12.53 14.90 8.95
CA PRO A 70 -11.87 15.15 10.23
C PRO A 70 -11.02 13.95 10.63
N VAL A 71 -9.84 14.21 11.17
CA VAL A 71 -8.91 13.19 11.65
C VAL A 71 -8.90 13.26 13.18
N LYS A 72 -9.02 12.09 13.81
CA LYS A 72 -8.80 11.95 15.25
C LYS A 72 -7.64 10.98 15.45
N SER A 73 -6.65 11.40 16.23
CA SER A 73 -5.51 10.54 16.61
C SER A 73 -5.48 10.33 18.11
N THR A 74 -5.33 9.09 18.56
CA THR A 74 -5.29 8.72 19.98
C THR A 74 -4.06 7.85 20.23
N ARG A 75 -3.32 8.13 21.31
CA ARG A 75 -2.21 7.28 21.74
C ARG A 75 -2.76 6.08 22.50
N LEU A 76 -2.33 4.88 22.14
CA LEU A 76 -2.75 3.62 22.76
C LEU A 76 -1.84 3.24 23.94
N PRO A 77 -2.33 2.42 24.89
CA PRO A 77 -1.55 1.93 26.03
C PRO A 77 -0.26 1.20 25.63
N GLU A 78 -0.27 0.50 24.49
CA GLU A 78 0.84 -0.27 23.93
C GLU A 78 1.94 0.62 23.33
N GLY A 79 1.72 1.94 23.29
CA GLY A 79 2.68 2.93 22.81
C GLY A 79 2.48 3.36 21.36
N GLU A 80 1.64 2.64 20.60
CA GLU A 80 1.25 2.97 19.23
C GLU A 80 0.25 4.13 19.16
N TRP A 81 0.03 4.65 17.97
CA TRP A 81 -0.95 5.68 17.67
C TRP A 81 -2.04 5.14 16.77
N LEU A 82 -3.30 5.34 17.16
CA LEU A 82 -4.47 5.08 16.33
C LEU A 82 -4.92 6.38 15.68
N ALA A 83 -4.97 6.42 14.35
CA ALA A 83 -5.61 7.50 13.60
C ALA A 83 -6.91 6.97 12.97
N GLU A 84 -7.98 7.76 13.03
CA GLU A 84 -9.28 7.40 12.46
C GLU A 84 -10.01 8.60 11.84
N HIS A 85 -10.92 8.32 10.92
CA HIS A 85 -11.92 9.27 10.43
C HIS A 85 -13.25 9.02 11.16
N PRO A 86 -13.67 9.87 12.12
CA PRO A 86 -14.90 9.65 12.89
C PRO A 86 -16.18 9.62 12.04
N ASP A 87 -16.13 10.23 10.86
CA ASP A 87 -17.24 10.28 9.91
C ASP A 87 -17.30 9.05 8.98
N LEU A 88 -16.24 8.24 8.95
CA LEU A 88 -16.15 7.01 8.16
C LEU A 88 -15.98 5.83 9.13
N PRO A 89 -17.08 5.23 9.63
CA PRO A 89 -17.00 4.17 10.62
C PRO A 89 -16.12 3.01 10.17
N GLY A 90 -15.12 2.66 11.00
CA GLY A 90 -14.16 1.60 10.71
C GLY A 90 -12.94 2.04 9.88
N CYS A 91 -12.89 3.28 9.38
CA CYS A 91 -11.71 3.83 8.72
C CYS A 91 -10.68 4.27 9.77
N LYS A 92 -9.80 3.34 10.16
CA LYS A 92 -8.77 3.54 11.19
C LYS A 92 -7.48 2.80 10.85
N ILE A 93 -6.36 3.32 11.35
CA ILE A 93 -5.05 2.70 11.18
C ILE A 93 -4.13 2.99 12.36
N HIS A 94 -3.25 2.03 12.64
CA HIS A 94 -2.22 2.14 13.65
C HIS A 94 -0.90 2.62 13.02
N GLY A 95 -0.09 3.33 13.79
CA GLY A 95 1.27 3.69 13.42
C GLY A 95 2.16 3.76 14.65
N SER A 96 3.46 3.59 14.46
CA SER A 96 4.43 3.72 15.55
C SER A 96 4.51 5.16 16.06
N THR A 97 4.18 6.12 15.19
CA THR A 97 4.12 7.54 15.52
C THR A 97 2.81 8.17 15.08
N GLN A 98 2.42 9.28 15.73
CA GLN A 98 1.23 10.05 15.35
C GLN A 98 1.27 10.49 13.88
N LYS A 99 2.43 10.96 13.42
CA LYS A 99 2.62 11.46 12.05
C LYS A 99 2.45 10.34 11.01
N GLU A 100 3.02 9.17 11.28
CA GLU A 100 2.89 7.99 10.43
C GLU A 100 1.43 7.53 10.34
N ALA A 101 0.75 7.40 11.49
CA ALA A 101 -0.65 6.98 11.52
C ALA A 101 -1.54 7.94 10.70
N ILE A 102 -1.33 9.25 10.83
CA ILE A 102 -2.08 10.26 10.04
C ILE A 102 -1.71 10.20 8.55
N ALA A 103 -0.44 10.02 8.21
CA ALA A 103 0.00 9.91 6.82
C ALA A 103 -0.63 8.69 6.12
N ASN A 104 -0.68 7.56 6.82
CA ASN A 104 -1.27 6.32 6.29
C ASN A 104 -2.80 6.35 6.27
N LEU A 105 -3.44 7.17 7.13
CA LEU A 105 -4.89 7.26 7.21
C LEU A 105 -5.52 7.75 5.89
N GLU A 106 -4.82 8.58 5.11
CA GLU A 106 -5.33 9.04 3.81
C GLU A 106 -5.46 7.90 2.79
N GLU A 107 -4.52 6.95 2.75
CA GLU A 107 -4.63 5.77 1.86
C GLU A 107 -5.71 4.81 2.35
N VAL A 108 -5.86 4.68 3.67
CA VAL A 108 -6.92 3.88 4.30
C VAL A 108 -8.29 4.46 3.99
N LYS A 109 -8.42 5.80 3.95
CA LYS A 109 -9.65 6.49 3.53
C LYS A 109 -10.05 6.07 2.12
N LEU A 110 -9.13 6.12 1.17
CA LEU A 110 -9.44 5.77 -0.23
C LEU A 110 -9.80 4.30 -0.38
N SER A 111 -9.09 3.42 0.34
CA SER A 111 -9.39 1.99 0.39
C SER A 111 -10.79 1.73 1.00
N TRP A 112 -11.14 2.43 2.08
CA TRP A 112 -12.46 2.34 2.70
C TRP A 112 -13.57 2.82 1.74
N ILE A 113 -13.34 3.91 1.03
CA ILE A 113 -14.27 4.47 0.05
C ILE A 113 -14.48 3.51 -1.11
N TYR A 114 -13.40 2.93 -1.64
CA TYR A 114 -13.46 1.88 -2.66
C TYR A 114 -14.33 0.71 -2.18
N ALA A 115 -14.05 0.15 -1.00
CA ALA A 115 -14.80 -0.97 -0.45
C ALA A 115 -16.27 -0.61 -0.22
N ALA A 116 -16.55 0.59 0.30
CA ALA A 116 -17.91 1.07 0.49
C ALA A 116 -18.68 1.15 -0.84
N MET A 117 -18.06 1.61 -1.93
CA MET A 117 -18.70 1.62 -3.25
C MET A 117 -18.89 0.22 -3.83
N ALA A 118 -17.90 -0.67 -3.68
CA ALA A 118 -17.98 -2.05 -4.14
C ALA A 118 -19.14 -2.81 -3.47
N GLU A 119 -19.36 -2.56 -2.18
CA GLU A 119 -20.45 -3.13 -1.38
C GLU A 119 -21.78 -2.37 -1.55
N GLY A 120 -21.83 -1.30 -2.35
CA GLY A 120 -23.03 -0.47 -2.52
C GLY A 120 -23.43 0.33 -1.26
N ARG A 121 -22.52 0.51 -0.31
CA ARG A 121 -22.73 1.32 0.90
C ARG A 121 -22.71 2.81 0.58
N ASN A 122 -23.57 3.56 1.27
CA ASN A 122 -23.57 5.01 1.19
C ASN A 122 -22.34 5.60 1.91
N ILE A 123 -21.66 6.54 1.27
CA ILE A 123 -20.49 7.24 1.83
C ILE A 123 -20.97 8.48 2.58
N PRO A 124 -20.77 8.57 3.92
CA PRO A 124 -21.14 9.75 4.68
C PRO A 124 -20.33 10.96 4.22
N LYS A 125 -20.97 12.14 4.15
CA LYS A 125 -20.26 13.40 3.91
C LYS A 125 -19.47 13.80 5.16
N PRO A 126 -18.31 14.48 5.03
CA PRO A 126 -17.60 15.05 6.17
C PRO A 126 -18.52 15.98 6.98
N ARG A 127 -18.52 15.87 8.30
CA ARG A 127 -19.26 16.75 9.20
C ARG A 127 -18.59 18.12 9.37
N THR A 128 -17.78 18.56 8.41
CA THR A 128 -17.15 19.89 8.43
C THR A 128 -18.23 20.98 8.32
N GLY A 129 -18.83 21.27 9.47
CA GLY A 129 -19.71 22.38 9.77
C GLY A 129 -19.15 23.13 10.98
N LYS A 130 -18.00 23.75 10.79
CA LYS A 130 -17.85 25.16 11.15
C LYS A 130 -17.26 25.86 9.94
N GLN A 131 -18.11 26.70 9.34
CA GLN A 131 -17.72 27.87 8.55
C GLN A 131 -16.77 28.75 9.38
#